data_AF-A0A821FLN8-F1
#
_entry.id   AF-A0A821FLN8-F1
#
_cell.length_a   1.000
_cell.length_b   1.000
_cell.length_c   1.000
_cell.angle_alpha   90.00
_cell.angle_beta   90.00
_cell.angle_gamma   90.00
#
_symmetry.space_group_name_H-M   'P 1'
#
loop_
_entity.id
_entity.type
_entity.pdbx_description
1 polymer ?
#
loop_
_entity_poly.entity_id
_entity_poly.type
_entity_poly.pdbx_seq_one_letter_code
_entity_poly.pdbx_strand_id
1 'polypeptide(L)'
;MLREPVDRKAWGASPPTIVNAFYSPPRNQIIFPAGILQMPFFNKDAPKYLNYGAIGMVIAHEITHGFDDSGRQYDKDGNRISWWSPDTIESFNAHKQCIIDQYSKYVITQINMTLNGLQTQGENIADNGGIKESYYVGFI
;
A
#
# COMPACT_ATOMS: atom_id res chain seq x y z
N MET A 1 -2.39 -28.70 -9.94
CA MET A 1 -2.17 -27.29 -9.54
C MET A 1 -2.36 -27.01 -8.05
N LEU A 2 -3.15 -27.77 -7.28
CA LEU A 2 -3.26 -27.56 -5.81
C LEU A 2 -2.13 -28.19 -4.96
N ARG A 3 -1.36 -29.14 -5.51
CA ARG A 3 -0.29 -29.87 -4.79
C ARG A 3 1.13 -29.42 -5.15
N GLU A 4 1.25 -28.49 -6.09
CA GLU A 4 2.55 -27.94 -6.48
C GLU A 4 2.98 -26.84 -5.50
N PRO A 5 4.28 -26.66 -5.24
CA PRO A 5 4.79 -25.51 -4.50
C PRO A 5 4.38 -24.19 -5.14
N VAL A 6 4.21 -23.15 -4.31
CA VAL A 6 3.93 -21.80 -4.80
C VAL A 6 5.11 -21.30 -5.64
N ASP A 7 4.86 -20.97 -6.90
CA ASP A 7 5.84 -20.25 -7.73
C ASP A 7 5.95 -18.79 -7.27
N ARG A 8 7.05 -18.48 -6.57
CA ARG A 8 7.36 -17.12 -6.09
C ARG A 8 7.85 -16.18 -7.20
N LYS A 9 8.14 -16.67 -8.40
CA LYS A 9 8.53 -15.84 -9.55
C LYS A 9 7.33 -15.36 -10.37
N ALA A 10 6.15 -15.91 -10.12
CA ALA A 10 4.94 -15.51 -10.83
C ALA A 10 4.53 -14.08 -10.48
N TRP A 11 4.12 -13.30 -11.48
CA TRP A 11 3.65 -11.92 -11.34
C TRP A 11 2.15 -11.84 -10.99
N GLY A 12 1.48 -12.99 -10.80
CA GLY A 12 0.04 -13.03 -10.64
C GLY A 12 -0.69 -12.63 -11.93
N ALA A 13 -1.90 -12.08 -11.81
CA ALA A 13 -2.70 -11.58 -12.94
C ALA A 13 -2.35 -10.11 -13.28
N SER A 14 -1.06 -9.76 -13.26
CA SER A 14 -0.58 -8.38 -13.48
C SER A 14 0.24 -8.28 -14.77
N PRO A 15 -0.41 -8.18 -15.95
CA PRO A 15 0.29 -7.98 -17.21
C PRO A 15 1.12 -6.68 -17.21
N PRO A 16 2.27 -6.64 -17.93
CA PRO A 16 3.15 -5.47 -17.94
C PRO A 16 2.50 -4.17 -18.41
N THR A 17 1.40 -4.26 -19.17
CA THR A 17 0.70 -3.10 -19.76
C THR A 17 -0.29 -2.43 -18.80
N ILE A 18 -0.52 -2.98 -17.60
CA ILE A 18 -1.42 -2.38 -16.62
C ILE A 18 -0.81 -1.09 -16.05
N VAL A 19 -1.66 -0.07 -15.92
CA VAL A 19 -1.33 1.17 -15.21
C VAL A 19 -1.84 1.05 -13.78
N ASN A 20 -1.10 0.33 -12.94
CA ASN A 20 -1.39 0.13 -11.52
C ASN A 20 -0.13 -0.37 -10.79
N ALA A 21 -0.18 -0.51 -9.47
CA ALA A 21 0.83 -1.19 -8.65
C ALA A 21 0.12 -2.13 -7.65
N PHE A 22 0.86 -3.08 -7.07
CA PHE A 22 0.26 -4.08 -6.19
C PHE A 22 1.23 -4.59 -5.12
N TYR A 23 0.69 -4.89 -3.94
CA TYR A 23 1.31 -5.71 -2.91
C TYR A 23 0.60 -7.06 -2.78
N SER A 24 1.38 -8.13 -2.60
CA SER A 24 0.88 -9.48 -2.34
C SER A 24 1.37 -9.99 -0.98
N PRO A 25 0.52 -10.03 0.07
CA PRO A 25 0.92 -10.51 1.38
C PRO A 25 1.46 -11.96 1.40
N PRO A 26 0.82 -12.95 0.74
CA PRO A 26 1.32 -14.33 0.73
C PRO A 26 2.67 -14.52 0.02
N ARG A 27 3.08 -13.56 -0.82
CA ARG A 27 4.37 -13.58 -1.51
C ARG A 27 5.37 -12.58 -0.93
N ASN A 28 4.91 -11.70 -0.03
CA ASN A 28 5.63 -10.52 0.44
C ASN A 28 6.32 -9.78 -0.73
N GLN A 29 5.53 -9.43 -1.75
CA GLN A 29 6.03 -8.94 -3.03
C GLN A 29 5.28 -7.67 -3.45
N ILE A 30 6.04 -6.64 -3.84
CA ILE A 30 5.54 -5.43 -4.52
C ILE A 30 5.79 -5.55 -6.03
N ILE A 31 4.82 -5.11 -6.84
CA ILE A 31 4.86 -5.25 -8.31
C ILE A 31 4.56 -3.89 -8.95
N PHE A 32 5.47 -3.45 -9.81
CA PHE A 32 5.32 -2.25 -10.64
C PHE A 32 5.40 -2.65 -12.12
N PRO A 33 4.26 -2.92 -12.78
CA PRO A 33 4.19 -3.15 -14.21
C PRO A 33 4.78 -1.99 -15.00
N ALA A 34 5.30 -2.25 -16.21
CA ALA A 34 5.86 -1.20 -17.07
C ALA A 34 4.84 -0.08 -17.38
N GLY A 35 3.54 -0.40 -17.42
CA GLY A 35 2.47 0.55 -17.68
C GLY A 35 2.33 1.68 -16.66
N ILE A 36 2.75 1.52 -15.39
CA ILE A 36 2.75 2.65 -14.43
C ILE A 36 4.04 3.48 -14.49
N LEU A 37 5.13 2.95 -15.07
CA LEU A 37 6.45 3.58 -15.11
C LEU A 37 6.57 4.61 -16.25
N GLN A 38 5.62 5.53 -16.32
CA GLN A 38 5.53 6.59 -17.31
C GLN A 38 4.97 7.88 -16.67
N MET A 39 4.99 9.00 -17.39
CA MET A 39 4.35 10.24 -16.95
C MET A 39 2.85 10.01 -16.67
N PRO A 40 2.26 10.59 -15.60
CA PRO A 40 2.88 11.55 -14.67
C PRO A 40 3.64 10.91 -13.50
N PHE A 41 3.69 9.58 -13.40
CA PHE A 41 4.30 8.89 -12.25
C PHE A 41 5.83 8.92 -12.28
N PHE A 42 6.42 8.62 -13.43
CA PHE A 42 7.87 8.54 -13.58
C PHE A 42 8.36 9.11 -14.91
N ASN A 43 9.41 9.91 -14.84
CA ASN A 43 10.22 10.29 -15.99
C ASN A 43 11.67 10.47 -15.55
N LYS A 44 12.60 9.78 -16.23
CA LYS A 44 14.03 9.85 -15.93
C LYS A 44 14.63 11.27 -16.05
N ASP A 45 14.03 12.11 -16.90
CA ASP A 45 14.47 13.47 -17.18
C ASP A 45 13.71 14.52 -16.36
N ALA A 46 12.68 14.11 -15.60
CA ALA A 46 11.96 15.01 -14.71
C ALA A 46 12.78 15.32 -13.43
N PRO A 47 12.56 16.49 -12.81
CA PRO A 47 13.10 16.76 -11.49
C PRO A 47 12.75 15.67 -10.49
N LYS A 48 13.71 15.29 -9.64
CA LYS A 48 13.55 14.18 -8.68
C LYS A 48 12.31 14.33 -7.81
N TYR A 49 11.99 15.53 -7.36
CA TYR A 49 10.81 15.77 -6.51
C TYR A 49 9.49 15.36 -7.17
N LEU A 50 9.38 15.41 -8.51
CA LEU A 50 8.20 14.90 -9.23
C LEU A 50 8.14 13.37 -9.16
N ASN A 51 9.29 12.71 -9.39
CA ASN A 51 9.37 11.25 -9.29
C ASN A 51 9.10 10.77 -7.85
N TYR A 52 9.65 11.44 -6.84
CA TYR A 52 9.35 11.10 -5.43
C TYR A 52 7.88 11.36 -5.10
N GLY A 53 7.36 12.55 -5.42
CA GLY A 53 5.97 12.91 -5.15
C GLY A 53 4.94 12.00 -5.84
N ALA A 54 5.30 11.41 -6.98
CA ALA A 54 4.45 10.49 -7.73
C ALA A 54 4.85 9.02 -7.54
N ILE A 55 5.74 8.45 -8.37
CA ILE A 55 6.09 7.02 -8.26
C ILE A 55 6.72 6.66 -6.90
N GLY A 56 7.43 7.57 -6.24
CA GLY A 56 7.98 7.34 -4.90
C GLY A 56 6.89 7.13 -3.85
N MET A 57 5.82 7.92 -3.92
CA MET A 57 4.63 7.74 -3.07
C MET A 57 3.97 6.38 -3.35
N VAL A 58 3.79 6.00 -4.62
CA VAL A 58 3.21 4.70 -4.99
C VAL A 58 4.10 3.55 -4.49
N ILE A 59 5.43 3.67 -4.59
CA ILE A 59 6.34 2.64 -4.07
C ILE A 59 6.18 2.48 -2.56
N ALA A 60 6.15 3.59 -1.83
CA ALA A 60 5.99 3.57 -0.39
C ALA A 60 4.59 3.11 0.04
N HIS A 61 3.55 3.38 -0.75
CA HIS A 61 2.19 2.85 -0.59
C HIS A 61 2.19 1.32 -0.61
N GLU A 62 2.75 0.71 -1.66
CA GLU A 62 2.81 -0.75 -1.78
C GLU A 62 3.66 -1.41 -0.69
N ILE A 63 4.71 -0.73 -0.22
CA ILE A 63 5.49 -1.21 0.95
C ILE A 63 4.63 -1.15 2.22
N THR A 64 3.86 -0.07 2.40
CA THR A 64 3.03 0.14 3.59
C THR A 64 1.90 -0.88 3.67
N HIS A 65 1.40 -1.39 2.54
CA HIS A 65 0.47 -2.54 2.54
C HIS A 65 1.02 -3.79 3.24
N GLY A 66 2.34 -3.95 3.36
CA GLY A 66 2.94 -5.00 4.19
C GLY A 66 2.68 -4.84 5.69
N PHE A 67 2.24 -3.66 6.12
CA PHE A 67 2.07 -3.27 7.52
C PHE A 67 0.70 -2.66 7.82
N ASP A 68 -0.22 -2.66 6.85
CA ASP A 68 -1.61 -2.22 7.06
C ASP A 68 -2.40 -3.20 7.94
N ASP A 69 -3.70 -2.98 8.10
CA ASP A 69 -4.54 -3.79 8.98
C ASP A 69 -4.59 -5.28 8.60
N SER A 70 -4.39 -5.60 7.33
CA SER A 70 -4.32 -6.96 6.78
C SER A 70 -2.89 -7.47 6.69
N GLY A 71 -1.99 -6.69 6.08
CA GLY A 71 -0.60 -7.03 5.82
C GLY A 71 0.18 -7.37 7.08
N ARG A 72 -0.05 -6.64 8.18
CA ARG A 72 0.59 -6.91 9.48
C ARG A 72 0.35 -8.32 10.02
N GLN A 73 -0.62 -9.06 9.49
CA GLN A 73 -0.95 -10.41 9.91
C GLN A 73 -0.09 -11.47 9.20
N TYR A 74 0.78 -11.05 8.29
CA TYR A 74 1.68 -11.90 7.52
C TYR A 74 3.13 -11.66 7.93
N ASP A 75 3.90 -12.73 8.11
CA ASP A 75 5.34 -12.63 8.35
C ASP A 75 6.12 -12.35 7.05
N LYS A 76 7.44 -12.22 7.19
CA LYS A 76 8.37 -11.98 6.09
C LYS A 76 8.31 -13.02 4.96
N ASP A 77 7.83 -14.23 5.26
CA ASP A 77 7.77 -15.35 4.31
C ASP A 77 6.37 -15.50 3.69
N GLY A 78 5.41 -14.67 4.10
CA GLY A 78 4.03 -14.65 3.62
C GLY A 78 3.08 -15.57 4.40
N ASN A 79 3.48 -16.04 5.59
CA ASN A 79 2.63 -16.89 6.42
C ASN A 79 1.74 -16.03 7.32
N ARG A 80 0.46 -16.40 7.45
CA ARG A 80 -0.46 -15.70 8.35
C ARG A 80 -0.20 -16.10 9.80
N ILE A 81 0.65 -15.36 10.49
CA ILE A 81 1.03 -15.56 11.89
C ILE A 81 1.01 -14.23 12.65
N SER A 82 0.68 -14.25 13.94
CA SER A 82 0.81 -13.06 14.78
C SER A 82 2.26 -12.91 15.24
N TRP A 83 2.99 -11.95 14.67
CA TRP A 83 4.40 -11.69 14.97
C TRP A 83 4.62 -10.38 15.76
N TRP A 84 3.55 -9.64 16.07
CA TRP A 84 3.58 -8.48 16.95
C TRP A 84 3.28 -8.83 18.40
N SER A 85 3.89 -8.09 19.33
CA SER A 85 3.51 -8.15 20.74
C SER A 85 2.09 -7.62 20.96
N PRO A 86 1.40 -8.03 22.04
CA PRO A 86 0.08 -7.49 22.38
C PRO A 86 0.05 -5.96 22.45
N ASP A 87 1.04 -5.35 23.10
CA ASP A 87 1.15 -3.88 23.24
C ASP A 87 1.27 -3.17 21.88
N THR A 88 2.00 -3.77 20.93
CA THR A 88 2.13 -3.22 19.56
C THR A 88 0.80 -3.30 18.82
N ILE A 89 0.06 -4.40 18.98
CA ILE A 89 -1.27 -4.57 18.37
C ILE A 89 -2.26 -3.56 18.94
N GLU A 90 -2.25 -3.35 20.25
CA GLU A 90 -3.09 -2.34 20.91
C GLU A 90 -2.78 -0.94 20.39
N SER A 91 -1.49 -0.56 20.37
CA SER A 91 -1.05 0.75 19.86
C SER A 91 -1.42 0.94 18.40
N PHE A 92 -1.22 -0.07 17.55
CA PHE A 92 -1.61 -0.01 16.14
C PHE A 92 -3.12 0.18 15.97
N ASN A 93 -3.93 -0.57 16.73
CA ASN A 93 -5.38 -0.44 16.65
C ASN A 93 -5.85 0.96 17.06
N ALA A 94 -5.23 1.57 18.06
CA ALA A 94 -5.54 2.94 18.47
C ALA A 94 -5.21 3.96 17.36
N HIS A 95 -4.03 3.87 16.73
CA HIS A 95 -3.67 4.76 15.62
C HIS A 95 -4.56 4.54 14.39
N LYS A 96 -4.85 3.28 14.06
CA LYS A 96 -5.75 2.93 12.98
C LYS A 96 -7.16 3.48 13.19
N GLN A 97 -7.67 3.46 14.42
CA GLN A 97 -8.99 4.02 14.74
C GLN A 97 -9.07 5.51 14.39
N CYS A 98 -7.98 6.27 14.59
CA CYS A 98 -7.91 7.67 14.18
C CYS A 98 -8.13 7.84 12.66
N ILE A 99 -7.51 6.97 11.84
CA ILE A 99 -7.69 6.97 10.38
C ILE A 99 -9.14 6.62 10.02
N ILE A 100 -9.72 5.58 10.64
CA ILE A 100 -11.12 5.20 10.42
C ILE A 100 -12.06 6.38 10.74
N ASP A 101 -11.86 7.02 11.89
CA ASP A 101 -12.70 8.12 12.36
C ASP A 101 -12.56 9.38 11.49
N GLN A 102 -11.36 9.66 10.99
CA GLN A 102 -11.12 10.76 10.06
C GLN A 102 -11.86 10.50 8.74
N TYR A 103 -11.61 9.35 8.11
CA TYR A 103 -12.13 9.07 6.78
C TYR A 103 -13.65 8.83 6.78
N SER A 104 -14.21 8.35 7.89
CA SER A 104 -15.67 8.21 8.05
C SER A 104 -16.43 9.54 8.13
N LYS A 105 -15.74 10.68 8.21
CA LYS A 105 -16.35 12.02 8.19
C LYS A 105 -16.41 12.63 6.79
N TYR A 106 -15.73 12.04 5.81
CA TYR A 106 -15.74 12.57 4.45
C TYR A 106 -17.05 12.22 3.74
N VAL A 107 -17.67 13.24 3.15
CA VAL A 107 -18.87 13.10 2.33
C VAL A 107 -18.50 13.34 0.87
N ILE A 108 -18.73 12.34 0.03
CA ILE A 108 -18.55 12.43 -1.42
C ILE A 108 -19.79 13.13 -1.99
N THR A 109 -19.72 14.46 -2.01
CA THR A 109 -20.84 15.35 -2.38
C THR A 109 -21.51 15.01 -3.72
N GLN A 110 -20.74 14.49 -4.68
CA GLN A 110 -21.21 14.14 -6.03
C GLN A 110 -22.22 12.99 -6.04
N ILE A 111 -22.13 12.08 -5.06
CA ILE A 111 -23.02 10.91 -4.94
C ILE A 111 -23.77 10.89 -3.60
N ASN A 112 -23.61 11.94 -2.79
CA ASN A 112 -24.18 12.09 -1.46
C ASN A 112 -23.98 10.85 -0.56
N MET A 113 -22.77 10.28 -0.59
CA MET A 113 -22.39 9.13 0.24
C MET A 113 -21.27 9.50 1.19
N THR A 114 -21.39 9.05 2.43
CA THR A 114 -20.29 9.12 3.40
C THR A 114 -19.31 7.98 3.13
N LEU A 115 -18.02 8.29 3.11
CA LEU A 115 -16.98 7.29 2.93
C LEU A 115 -16.98 6.31 4.12
N ASN A 116 -16.85 5.03 3.84
CA ASN A 116 -16.71 4.01 4.88
C ASN A 116 -15.23 3.92 5.29
N GLY A 117 -14.86 4.59 6.39
CA GLY A 117 -13.48 4.61 6.87
C GLY A 117 -12.96 3.25 7.32
N LEU A 118 -13.84 2.34 7.77
CA LEU A 118 -13.46 0.98 8.13
C LEU A 118 -13.14 0.15 6.88
N GLN A 119 -13.95 0.26 5.84
CA GLN A 119 -13.73 -0.46 4.58
C GLN A 119 -12.49 0.03 3.83
N THR A 120 -12.15 1.31 3.95
CA THR A 120 -11.02 1.93 3.24
C THR A 120 -9.75 2.00 4.07
N GLN A 121 -9.77 1.51 5.32
CA GLN A 121 -8.67 1.71 6.29
C GLN A 121 -7.29 1.27 5.77
N GLY A 122 -7.20 0.15 5.05
CA GLY A 122 -5.93 -0.37 4.53
C GLY A 122 -5.29 0.57 3.52
N GLU A 123 -6.06 1.00 2.52
CA GLU A 123 -5.64 2.00 1.54
C GLU A 123 -5.31 3.35 2.21
N ASN A 124 -6.14 3.79 3.16
CA ASN A 124 -5.89 5.05 3.86
C ASN A 124 -4.60 5.00 4.69
N ILE A 125 -4.28 3.88 5.34
CA ILE A 125 -2.99 3.66 6.01
C ILE A 125 -1.85 3.73 5.00
N ALA A 126 -1.99 3.02 3.87
CA ALA A 126 -0.99 2.95 2.83
C ALA A 126 -0.71 4.32 2.18
N ASP A 127 -1.76 5.12 1.92
CA ASP A 127 -1.64 6.48 1.39
C ASP A 127 -0.87 7.40 2.36
N ASN A 128 -1.25 7.39 3.65
CA ASN A 128 -0.65 8.25 4.67
C ASN A 128 0.80 7.85 4.99
N GLY A 129 1.08 6.55 5.06
CA GLY A 129 2.46 6.05 5.18
C GLY A 129 3.27 6.35 3.93
N GLY A 130 2.70 6.10 2.74
CA GLY A 130 3.34 6.28 1.45
C GLY A 130 3.80 7.72 1.20
N ILE A 131 2.91 8.69 1.43
CA ILE A 131 3.28 10.10 1.26
C ILE A 131 4.34 10.55 2.27
N LYS A 132 4.24 10.07 3.52
CA LYS A 132 5.19 10.40 4.59
C LYS A 132 6.58 9.88 4.24
N GLU A 133 6.72 8.59 3.93
CA GLU A 133 8.02 7.98 3.62
C GLU A 133 8.61 8.53 2.32
N SER A 134 7.77 8.77 1.30
CA SER A 134 8.24 9.40 0.06
C SER A 134 8.76 10.82 0.30
N TYR A 135 8.09 11.59 1.15
CA TYR A 135 8.55 12.92 1.53
C TYR A 135 9.91 12.86 2.26
N TYR A 136 10.06 11.93 3.21
CA TYR A 136 11.32 11.76 3.95
C TYR A 136 12.51 11.44 3.04
N VAL A 137 12.33 10.66 1.99
CA VAL A 137 13.44 10.29 1.09
C VAL A 137 13.67 11.33 -0.01
N GLY A 138 12.61 11.98 -0.48
CA GLY A 138 12.67 12.87 -1.64
C GLY A 138 12.98 14.34 -1.32
N PHE A 139 12.77 14.78 -0.08
CA PHE A 139 12.71 16.20 0.27
C PHE A 139 13.47 16.59 1.55
N ILE A 140 13.97 15.60 2.32
CA ILE A 140 14.83 15.81 3.50
C ILE A 140 16.22 15.24 3.18
#